data_AF-A0A2T9UJ52-F1
#
_entry.id   AF-A0A2T9UJ52-F1
#
_cell.length_a   1.000
_cell.length_b   1.000
_cell.length_c   1.000
_cell.angle_alpha   90.00
_cell.angle_beta   90.00
_cell.angle_gamma   90.00
#
_symmetry.space_group_name_H-M   'P 1'
#
loop_
_entity.id
_entity.type
_entity.pdbx_description
1 polymer ?
#
loop_
_entity_poly.entity_id
_entity_poly.type
_entity_poly.pdbx_seq_one_letter_code
_entity_poly.pdbx_strand_id
1 'polypeptide(L)'
;STRFLPRVAHPMDIKGYWQKTLIQAQNALTVFPLKAKVAPFNGINTLFPFIENPTPLQQKVLDLDISQQGPQLFILEDVTGAGKTEAALILAHRLIAAGKAQGLFFGLPTMATANAMYDRLVKTWLAFYSPESRPSLVLGHSARTLMDRFNESLWSGDSVGSE
;
A
#
# COMPACT_ATOMS: atom_id res chain seq x y z
N SER A 1 8.63 18.90 14.26
CA SER A 1 7.95 17.88 15.08
C SER A 1 8.81 17.52 16.29
N THR A 2 8.49 18.06 17.47
CA THR A 2 9.14 17.81 18.78
C THR A 2 8.24 17.05 19.75
N ARG A 3 7.03 16.68 19.29
CA ARG A 3 5.95 16.10 20.12
C ARG A 3 6.37 14.84 20.86
N PHE A 4 7.05 13.91 20.19
CA PHE A 4 7.46 12.63 20.79
C PHE A 4 8.93 12.60 21.21
N LEU A 5 9.78 13.35 20.51
CA LEU A 5 11.22 13.44 20.73
C LEU A 5 11.60 14.89 21.05
N PRO A 6 11.35 15.36 22.28
CA PRO A 6 11.70 16.72 22.67
C PRO A 6 13.22 16.89 22.76
N ARG A 7 13.69 18.10 22.45
CA ARG A 7 15.11 18.45 22.58
C ARG A 7 15.54 18.37 24.05
N VAL A 8 16.72 17.80 24.28
CA VAL A 8 17.34 17.76 25.61
C VAL A 8 18.46 18.80 25.63
N ALA A 9 18.30 19.83 26.46
CA ALA A 9 19.22 20.97 26.52
C ALA A 9 20.34 20.83 27.58
N HIS A 10 20.23 19.85 28.47
CA HIS A 10 21.17 19.64 29.56
C HIS A 10 22.03 18.38 29.31
N PRO A 11 23.29 18.36 29.76
CA PRO A 11 24.14 17.18 29.67
C PRO A 11 23.48 15.96 30.32
N MET A 12 23.50 14.82 29.65
CA MET A 12 22.91 13.56 30.11
C MET A 12 23.84 12.41 29.72
N ASP A 13 23.93 11.40 30.58
CA ASP A 13 24.63 10.15 30.25
C ASP A 13 23.98 9.46 29.04
N ILE A 14 24.81 8.85 28.19
CA ILE A 14 24.35 8.25 26.93
C ILE A 14 23.42 7.06 27.16
N LYS A 15 23.63 6.26 28.21
CA LYS A 15 22.74 5.12 28.52
C LYS A 15 21.39 5.61 29.02
N GLY A 16 21.39 6.63 29.88
CA GLY A 16 20.15 7.27 30.35
C GLY A 16 19.36 7.92 29.21
N TYR A 17 20.05 8.62 28.29
CA TYR A 17 19.44 9.19 27.11
C TYR A 17 18.84 8.11 26.21
N TRP A 18 19.60 7.05 25.90
CA TRP A 18 19.14 5.95 25.06
C TRP A 18 17.86 5.28 25.59
N GLN A 19 17.80 4.95 26.87
CA GLN A 19 16.62 4.34 27.47
C GLN A 19 15.39 5.25 27.37
N LYS A 20 15.56 6.54 27.64
CA LYS A 20 14.50 7.54 27.51
C LYS A 20 14.01 7.66 26.07
N THR A 21 14.92 7.76 25.11
CA THR A 21 14.60 7.90 23.69
C THR A 21 13.95 6.63 23.13
N LEU A 22 14.32 5.45 23.61
CA LEU A 22 13.68 4.19 23.21
C LEU A 22 12.19 4.16 23.56
N ILE A 23 11.83 4.55 24.80
CA ILE A 23 10.43 4.64 25.24
C ILE A 23 9.68 5.70 24.43
N GLN A 24 10.30 6.85 24.20
CA GLN A 24 9.72 7.91 23.37
C GLN A 24 9.47 7.46 21.93
N ALA A 25 10.39 6.70 21.33
CA ALA A 25 10.23 6.14 20.00
C ALA A 25 9.10 5.11 19.95
N GLN A 26 8.98 4.24 20.96
CA GLN A 26 7.85 3.31 21.08
C GLN A 26 6.51 4.05 21.14
N ASN A 27 6.42 5.11 21.95
CA ASN A 27 5.22 5.97 22.02
C ASN A 27 4.97 6.73 20.70
N ALA A 28 6.01 7.10 19.95
CA ALA A 28 5.85 7.69 18.63
C ALA A 28 5.29 6.69 17.63
N LEU A 29 5.59 5.40 17.78
CA LEU A 29 5.07 4.35 16.90
C LEU A 29 3.58 4.05 17.16
N THR A 30 3.06 4.31 18.36
CA THR A 30 1.65 4.01 18.69
C THR A 30 0.64 4.88 17.95
N VAL A 31 1.05 6.01 17.39
CA VAL A 31 0.13 6.86 16.59
C VAL A 31 -0.03 6.37 15.15
N PHE A 32 0.85 5.48 14.69
CA PHE A 32 0.69 4.86 13.38
C PHE A 32 -0.36 3.75 13.46
N PRO A 33 -1.19 3.59 12.41
CA PRO A 33 -2.16 2.51 12.36
C PRO A 33 -1.46 1.16 12.43
N LEU A 34 -2.15 0.17 12.99
CA LEU A 34 -1.70 -1.22 12.93
C LEU A 34 -1.53 -1.66 11.48
N LYS A 35 -0.55 -2.52 11.26
CA LYS A 35 -0.32 -3.13 9.95
C LYS A 35 -1.61 -3.79 9.47
N ALA A 36 -2.09 -3.38 8.30
CA ALA A 36 -3.29 -3.95 7.69
C ALA A 36 -3.12 -5.45 7.46
N LYS A 37 -4.16 -6.22 7.80
CA LYS A 37 -4.19 -7.67 7.58
C LYS A 37 -4.55 -7.94 6.13
N VAL A 38 -3.68 -8.64 5.42
CA VAL A 38 -3.89 -9.03 4.02
C VAL A 38 -5.03 -10.06 3.96
N ALA A 39 -5.96 -9.86 3.03
CA ALA A 39 -7.01 -10.85 2.74
C ALA A 39 -6.43 -12.03 1.93
N PRO A 40 -6.90 -13.26 2.16
CA PRO A 40 -6.52 -14.39 1.31
C PRO A 40 -6.95 -14.14 -0.14
N PHE A 41 -6.17 -14.67 -1.09
CA PHE A 41 -6.51 -14.61 -2.50
C PHE A 41 -7.59 -15.66 -2.80
N ASN A 42 -8.83 -15.23 -3.03
CA ASN A 42 -9.99 -16.10 -3.28
C ASN A 42 -10.51 -16.04 -4.73
N GLY A 43 -9.67 -15.56 -5.65
CA GLY A 43 -10.00 -15.46 -7.07
C GLY A 43 -10.13 -14.02 -7.58
N ILE A 44 -10.17 -13.88 -8.90
CA ILE A 44 -10.16 -12.60 -9.60
C ILE A 44 -11.39 -11.73 -9.28
N ASN A 45 -12.55 -12.36 -9.08
CA ASN A 45 -13.82 -11.66 -8.85
C ASN A 45 -13.82 -10.85 -7.54
N THR A 46 -13.00 -11.22 -6.55
CA THR A 46 -12.85 -10.43 -5.32
C THR A 46 -12.18 -9.09 -5.59
N LEU A 47 -11.21 -9.06 -6.52
CA LEU A 47 -10.51 -7.83 -6.90
C LEU A 47 -11.26 -7.05 -7.98
N PHE A 48 -11.90 -7.77 -8.89
CA PHE A 48 -12.57 -7.22 -10.07
C PHE A 48 -13.92 -7.93 -10.31
N PRO A 49 -14.99 -7.52 -9.59
CA PRO A 49 -16.30 -8.16 -9.70
C PRO A 49 -16.94 -8.09 -11.09
N PHE A 50 -16.46 -7.19 -11.94
CA PHE A 50 -16.92 -7.01 -13.32
C PHE A 50 -16.27 -7.96 -14.33
N ILE A 51 -15.26 -8.73 -13.92
CA ILE A 51 -14.63 -9.73 -14.79
C ILE A 51 -15.40 -11.04 -14.65
N GLU A 52 -16.23 -11.34 -15.64
CA GLU A 52 -16.93 -12.63 -15.72
C GLU A 52 -16.02 -13.74 -16.22
N ASN A 53 -15.21 -13.43 -17.23
CA ASN A 53 -14.25 -14.36 -17.86
C ASN A 53 -12.86 -13.70 -17.92
N PRO A 54 -11.83 -14.28 -17.29
CA PRO A 54 -10.47 -13.75 -17.36
C PRO A 54 -9.95 -13.72 -18.80
N THR A 55 -9.19 -12.68 -19.15
CA THR A 55 -8.42 -12.69 -20.41
C THR A 55 -7.32 -13.77 -20.35
N PRO A 56 -6.77 -14.23 -21.49
CA PRO A 56 -5.71 -15.23 -21.50
C PRO A 56 -4.49 -14.84 -20.63
N LEU A 57 -4.11 -13.55 -20.60
CA LEU A 57 -3.04 -13.07 -19.74
C LEU A 57 -3.42 -13.14 -18.25
N GLN A 58 -4.64 -12.73 -17.89
CA GLN A 58 -5.12 -12.81 -16.50
C GLN A 58 -5.18 -14.27 -16.04
N GLN A 59 -5.65 -15.18 -16.90
CA GLN A 59 -5.68 -16.62 -16.62
C GLN A 59 -4.26 -17.18 -16.42
N LYS A 60 -3.31 -16.83 -17.30
CA LYS A 60 -1.91 -17.21 -17.13
C LYS A 60 -1.35 -16.75 -15.77
N VAL A 61 -1.69 -15.54 -15.34
CA VAL A 61 -1.26 -15.02 -14.03
C VAL A 61 -1.94 -15.76 -12.88
N LEU A 62 -3.19 -16.20 -13.01
CA LEU A 62 -3.85 -17.02 -11.99
C LEU A 62 -3.16 -18.38 -11.83
N ASP A 63 -2.78 -19.00 -12.95
CA ASP A 63 -2.18 -20.33 -13.00
C ASP A 63 -0.66 -20.32 -12.72
N LEU A 64 -0.03 -19.15 -12.79
CA LEU A 64 1.41 -19.00 -12.61
C LEU A 64 1.84 -19.52 -11.23
N ASP A 65 2.83 -20.42 -11.19
CA ASP A 65 3.46 -20.81 -9.94
C ASP A 65 4.28 -19.65 -9.36
N ILE A 66 3.95 -19.28 -8.12
CA ILE A 66 4.66 -18.22 -7.37
C ILE A 66 5.41 -18.80 -6.16
N SER A 67 5.46 -20.12 -6.00
CA SER A 67 6.02 -20.81 -4.85
C SER A 67 7.53 -20.59 -4.69
N GLN A 68 8.23 -20.30 -5.81
CA GLN A 68 9.68 -20.10 -5.85
C GLN A 68 10.18 -19.10 -4.80
N GLN A 69 11.25 -19.46 -4.10
CA GLN A 69 11.85 -18.67 -3.04
C GLN A 69 12.69 -17.52 -3.61
N GLY A 70 12.78 -16.41 -2.86
CA GLY A 70 13.60 -15.25 -3.20
C GLY A 70 12.90 -14.19 -4.07
N PRO A 71 13.64 -13.14 -4.48
CA PRO A 71 13.14 -12.07 -5.33
C PRO A 71 12.78 -12.59 -6.74
N GLN A 72 11.69 -12.07 -7.30
CA GLN A 72 11.17 -12.48 -8.61
C GLN A 72 10.90 -11.27 -9.49
N LEU A 73 11.18 -11.41 -10.79
CA LEU A 73 10.83 -10.44 -11.82
C LEU A 73 9.85 -11.07 -12.80
N PHE A 74 8.72 -10.42 -13.00
CA PHE A 74 7.70 -10.85 -13.95
C PHE A 74 7.53 -9.78 -15.02
N ILE A 75 7.54 -10.21 -16.29
CA ILE A 75 7.31 -9.34 -17.45
C ILE A 75 6.04 -9.83 -18.13
N LEU A 76 5.01 -8.97 -18.16
CA LEU A 76 3.70 -9.28 -18.74
C LEU A 76 3.56 -8.54 -20.07
N GLU A 77 3.70 -9.27 -21.18
CA GLU A 77 3.60 -8.73 -22.54
C GLU A 77 2.29 -9.15 -23.20
N ASP A 78 1.54 -8.15 -23.66
CA ASP A 78 0.30 -8.36 -24.43
C ASP A 78 -0.10 -7.05 -25.12
N VAL A 79 -1.08 -7.11 -26.01
CA VAL A 79 -1.65 -5.94 -26.71
C VAL A 79 -2.32 -4.96 -25.74
N THR A 80 -2.41 -3.70 -26.12
CA THR A 80 -3.14 -2.67 -25.37
C THR A 80 -4.62 -3.07 -25.23
N GLY A 81 -5.18 -2.88 -24.03
CA GLY A 81 -6.55 -3.30 -23.72
C GLY A 81 -6.72 -4.76 -23.26
N ALA A 82 -5.69 -5.61 -23.35
CA ALA A 82 -5.77 -7.03 -22.94
C ALA A 82 -5.90 -7.28 -21.41
N GLY A 83 -6.04 -6.23 -20.61
CA GLY A 83 -6.18 -6.33 -19.15
C GLY A 83 -4.86 -6.54 -18.39
N LYS A 84 -3.74 -6.01 -18.91
CA LYS A 84 -2.40 -6.10 -18.28
C LYS A 84 -2.37 -5.53 -16.86
N THR A 85 -3.11 -4.44 -16.63
CA THR A 85 -3.17 -3.77 -15.33
C THR A 85 -3.83 -4.68 -14.29
N GLU A 86 -4.97 -5.28 -14.64
CA GLU A 86 -5.69 -6.24 -13.81
C GLU A 86 -4.82 -7.48 -13.56
N ALA A 87 -4.15 -7.99 -14.59
CA ALA A 87 -3.20 -9.10 -14.46
C ALA A 87 -2.06 -8.77 -13.47
N ALA A 88 -1.46 -7.59 -13.56
CA ALA A 88 -0.42 -7.16 -12.63
C ALA A 88 -0.94 -7.05 -11.18
N LEU A 89 -2.17 -6.57 -10.98
CA LEU A 89 -2.79 -6.47 -9.66
C LEU A 89 -3.15 -7.83 -9.07
N ILE A 90 -3.63 -8.78 -9.89
CA ILE A 90 -3.84 -10.17 -9.47
C ILE A 90 -2.52 -10.76 -8.99
N LEU A 91 -1.45 -10.64 -9.77
CA LEU A 91 -0.13 -11.14 -9.41
C LEU A 91 0.37 -10.53 -8.10
N ALA A 92 0.23 -9.21 -7.96
CA ALA A 92 0.62 -8.49 -6.75
C ALA A 92 -0.14 -8.99 -5.51
N HIS A 93 -1.47 -9.15 -5.60
CA HIS A 93 -2.26 -9.66 -4.47
C HIS A 93 -1.86 -11.09 -4.11
N ARG A 94 -1.66 -11.98 -5.11
CA ARG A 94 -1.18 -13.35 -4.87
C ARG A 94 0.16 -13.37 -4.13
N LEU A 95 1.12 -12.52 -4.53
CA LEU A 95 2.42 -12.40 -3.87
C LEU A 95 2.30 -11.87 -2.42
N ILE A 96 1.49 -10.85 -2.20
CA ILE A 96 1.27 -10.27 -0.86
C ILE A 96 0.56 -11.28 0.05
N ALA A 97 -0.48 -11.97 -0.44
CA ALA A 97 -1.21 -13.01 0.28
C ALA A 97 -0.32 -14.22 0.61
N ALA A 98 0.63 -14.55 -0.25
CA ALA A 98 1.64 -15.59 0.00
C ALA A 98 2.80 -15.12 0.93
N GLY A 99 2.75 -13.90 1.47
CA GLY A 99 3.78 -13.36 2.35
C GLY A 99 5.08 -12.98 1.65
N LYS A 100 5.11 -12.93 0.31
CA LYS A 100 6.29 -12.61 -0.50
C LYS A 100 6.48 -11.10 -0.70
N ALA A 101 5.47 -10.30 -0.36
CA ALA A 101 5.52 -8.85 -0.36
C ALA A 101 4.67 -8.27 0.79
N GLN A 102 4.97 -7.04 1.20
CA GLN A 102 4.26 -6.35 2.29
C GLN A 102 3.40 -5.17 1.82
N GLY A 103 3.47 -4.85 0.52
CA GLY A 103 2.76 -3.74 -0.10
C GLY A 103 3.03 -3.69 -1.59
N LEU A 104 2.49 -2.67 -2.25
CA LEU A 104 2.60 -2.45 -3.69
C LEU A 104 3.03 -1.00 -3.95
N PHE A 105 3.93 -0.81 -4.92
CA PHE A 105 4.20 0.49 -5.52
C PHE A 105 3.84 0.41 -7.01
N PHE A 106 3.03 1.35 -7.47
CA PHE A 106 2.55 1.37 -8.85
C PHE A 106 3.21 2.52 -9.62
N GLY A 107 4.26 2.20 -10.38
CA GLY A 107 5.03 3.17 -11.15
C GLY A 107 4.33 3.55 -12.44
N LEU A 108 3.99 4.84 -12.59
CA LEU A 108 3.31 5.35 -13.78
C LEU A 108 4.15 6.43 -14.47
N PRO A 109 4.09 6.51 -15.81
CA PRO A 109 4.99 7.35 -16.59
C PRO A 109 4.69 8.85 -16.44
N THR A 110 3.45 9.23 -16.09
CA THR A 110 3.03 10.64 -15.97
C THR A 110 2.04 10.85 -14.82
N MET A 111 1.91 12.10 -14.35
CA MET A 111 0.91 12.44 -13.32
C MET A 111 -0.53 12.20 -13.78
N ALA A 112 -0.84 12.48 -15.05
CA ALA A 112 -2.19 12.25 -15.59
C ALA A 112 -2.56 10.76 -15.56
N THR A 113 -1.61 9.89 -15.87
CA THR A 113 -1.83 8.43 -15.77
C THR A 113 -1.90 7.99 -14.30
N ALA A 114 -1.14 8.60 -13.39
CA ALA A 114 -1.25 8.38 -11.94
C ALA A 114 -2.65 8.69 -11.39
N ASN A 115 -3.22 9.85 -11.72
CA ASN A 115 -4.55 10.24 -11.27
C ASN A 115 -5.63 9.27 -11.79
N ALA A 116 -5.63 8.98 -13.09
CA ALA A 116 -6.60 8.05 -13.69
C ALA A 116 -6.50 6.64 -13.11
N MET A 117 -5.29 6.20 -12.76
CA MET A 117 -5.07 4.90 -12.12
C MET A 117 -5.40 4.92 -10.63
N TYR A 118 -5.26 6.03 -9.93
CA TYR A 118 -5.61 6.12 -8.51
C TYR A 118 -7.09 5.80 -8.28
N ASP A 119 -8.00 6.39 -9.06
CA ASP A 119 -9.44 6.13 -8.94
C ASP A 119 -9.81 4.67 -9.19
N ARG A 120 -9.06 4.00 -10.08
CA ARG A 120 -9.22 2.57 -10.35
C ARG A 120 -8.66 1.72 -9.20
N LEU A 121 -7.48 2.09 -8.70
CA LEU A 121 -6.79 1.38 -7.63
C LEU A 121 -7.52 1.48 -6.29
N VAL A 122 -8.09 2.62 -5.92
CA VAL A 122 -8.79 2.79 -4.63
C VAL A 122 -9.88 1.72 -4.43
N LYS A 123 -10.62 1.37 -5.49
CA LYS A 123 -11.69 0.36 -5.42
C LYS A 123 -11.14 -1.04 -5.19
N THR A 124 -10.05 -1.40 -5.87
CA THR A 124 -9.44 -2.73 -5.78
C THR A 124 -8.49 -2.88 -4.58
N TRP A 125 -7.85 -1.78 -4.15
CA TRP A 125 -6.87 -1.74 -3.06
C TRP A 125 -7.47 -2.19 -1.73
N LEU A 126 -8.70 -1.77 -1.43
CA LEU A 126 -9.40 -2.23 -0.23
C LEU A 126 -9.62 -3.75 -0.25
N ALA A 127 -9.82 -4.36 -1.42
CA ALA A 127 -10.00 -5.80 -1.55
C ALA A 127 -8.71 -6.62 -1.30
N PHE A 128 -7.53 -5.98 -1.21
CA PHE A 128 -6.30 -6.67 -0.83
C PHE A 128 -6.26 -7.02 0.66
N TYR A 129 -7.10 -6.37 1.48
CA TYR A 129 -7.02 -6.40 2.93
C TYR A 129 -8.35 -6.86 3.55
N SER A 130 -8.29 -7.38 4.79
CA SER A 130 -9.50 -7.76 5.52
C SER A 130 -10.40 -6.53 5.76
N PRO A 131 -11.73 -6.67 5.76
CA PRO A 131 -12.67 -5.54 5.88
C PRO A 131 -12.44 -4.64 7.09
N GLU A 132 -11.90 -5.18 8.19
CA GLU A 132 -11.63 -4.46 9.43
C GLU A 132 -10.28 -3.71 9.40
N SER A 133 -9.47 -3.91 8.35
CA SER A 133 -8.16 -3.28 8.21
C SER A 133 -8.26 -1.88 7.60
N ARG A 134 -7.30 -1.02 7.96
CA ARG A 134 -7.16 0.33 7.40
C ARG A 134 -5.84 0.45 6.65
N PRO A 135 -5.73 -0.07 5.43
CA PRO A 135 -4.48 -0.03 4.67
C PRO A 135 -4.17 1.40 4.20
N SER A 136 -2.94 1.86 4.40
CA SER A 136 -2.50 3.16 3.90
C SER A 136 -2.38 3.14 2.38
N LEU A 137 -3.02 4.08 1.70
CA LEU A 137 -2.77 4.37 0.29
C LEU A 137 -2.09 5.74 0.18
N VAL A 138 -0.99 5.82 -0.56
CA VAL A 138 -0.20 7.06 -0.69
C VAL A 138 0.03 7.39 -2.16
N LEU A 139 -0.33 8.60 -2.58
CA LEU A 139 0.09 9.17 -3.87
C LEU A 139 1.46 9.80 -3.72
N GLY A 140 2.45 9.28 -4.44
CA GLY A 140 3.87 9.62 -4.27
C GLY A 140 4.41 10.76 -5.15
N HIS A 141 3.58 11.54 -5.84
CA HIS A 141 4.05 12.63 -6.73
C HIS A 141 3.74 14.04 -6.19
N SER A 142 4.42 15.04 -6.74
CA SER A 142 4.49 16.44 -6.28
C SER A 142 3.18 17.25 -6.27
N ALA A 143 2.05 16.66 -6.69
CA ALA A 143 0.73 17.30 -6.74
C ALA A 143 -0.31 16.61 -5.82
N ARG A 144 0.16 15.81 -4.84
CA ARG A 144 -0.64 15.03 -3.88
C ARG A 144 -1.71 15.84 -3.13
N THR A 145 -1.49 17.12 -2.91
CA THR A 145 -2.38 18.03 -2.16
C THR A 145 -3.66 18.42 -2.91
N LEU A 146 -3.77 18.15 -4.21
CA LEU A 146 -4.90 18.54 -5.07
C LEU A 146 -5.97 17.43 -5.22
N MET A 147 -5.86 16.33 -4.50
CA MET A 147 -6.85 15.24 -4.54
C MET A 147 -7.62 15.15 -3.23
N ASP A 148 -8.86 15.63 -3.24
CA ASP A 148 -9.75 15.61 -2.07
C ASP A 148 -9.92 14.20 -1.50
N ARG A 149 -10.09 13.19 -2.37
CA ARG A 149 -10.17 11.78 -1.97
C ARG A 149 -8.90 11.23 -1.33
N PHE A 150 -7.75 11.78 -1.68
CA PHE A 150 -6.49 11.40 -1.07
C PHE A 150 -6.42 11.91 0.37
N ASN A 151 -6.83 13.16 0.59
CA ASN A 151 -6.93 13.76 1.92
C ASN A 151 -8.00 13.05 2.79
N GLU A 152 -9.12 12.65 2.21
CA GLU A 152 -10.15 11.84 2.87
C GLU A 152 -9.66 10.42 3.25
N SER A 153 -8.86 9.78 2.39
CA SER A 153 -8.31 8.44 2.63
C SER A 153 -7.22 8.42 3.70
N LEU A 154 -6.61 9.58 3.94
CA LEU A 154 -5.51 9.69 4.88
C LEU A 154 -6.01 9.65 6.32
N TRP A 155 -6.98 10.47 6.72
CA TRP A 155 -7.34 10.56 8.15
C TRP A 155 -8.78 11.09 8.35
N SER A 156 -9.73 10.22 8.69
CA SER A 156 -11.01 10.61 9.29
C SER A 156 -10.87 10.74 10.81
N GLY A 157 -9.94 11.59 11.25
CA GLY A 157 -9.68 11.85 12.66
C GLY A 157 -8.97 13.19 12.80
N ASP A 158 -9.61 14.10 13.55
CA ASP A 158 -9.20 15.48 13.78
C ASP A 158 -7.69 15.61 14.00
N SER A 159 -7.03 16.02 12.92
CA SER A 159 -5.64 16.48 12.96
C SER A 159 -5.66 17.98 12.74
N VAL A 160 -6.28 18.71 13.67
CA VAL A 160 -5.99 20.13 13.83
C VAL A 160 -4.57 20.23 14.36
N GLY A 161 -3.62 20.31 13.42
CA GLY A 161 -2.27 20.78 13.65
C GLY A 161 -2.08 22.03 12.83
N SER A 162 -2.40 23.17 13.44
CA SER A 162 -2.02 24.49 12.94
C SER A 162 -0.50 24.58 12.77
N GLU A 163 -0.10 25.40 11.80
CA GLU A 163 1.25 25.93 11.62
C GLU A 163 1.93 26.36 12.94
#